data_AF-A0A650ENJ3-F1
#
_entry.id   AF-A0A650ENJ3-F1
#
_cell.length_a   1.000
_cell.length_b   1.000
_cell.length_c   1.000
_cell.angle_alpha   90.00
_cell.angle_beta   90.00
_cell.angle_gamma   90.00
#
_symmetry.space_group_name_H-M   'P 1'
#
loop_
_entity.id
_entity.type
_entity.pdbx_description
1 polymer ?
#
loop_
_entity_poly.entity_id
_entity_poly.type
_entity_poly.pdbx_seq_one_letter_code
_entity_poly.pdbx_strand_id
1 'polypeptide(L)'
;MKCFMFLSRHSETLRGAVSGSNCYNKKGFTLLELLVVVLIIGILAAVALPQYQVAVKKSKLVSLMPLLRAISDAEDRFYLANGYYSYIGDLDVSIPQNYIYTYANRDFEYADGTFISQCGKLCGGSNGSTVTGRVNGVTITFYGQYSQPYQNARTCRTGGANKTGIKICKSLGGKSIPSGTSEALFLLP
;
A
#
# COMPACT_ATOMS: atom_id res chain seq x y z
N MET A 1 -17.69 11.40 -38.81
CA MET A 1 -18.18 11.30 -40.19
C MET A 1 -19.25 12.36 -40.41
N LYS A 2 -18.93 13.37 -41.21
CA LYS A 2 -19.79 14.53 -41.51
C LYS A 2 -20.81 14.12 -42.57
N CYS A 3 -22.11 14.23 -42.26
CA CYS A 3 -23.15 14.19 -43.28
C CYS A 3 -23.19 15.57 -43.95
N PHE A 4 -22.46 15.67 -45.04
CA PHE A 4 -22.52 16.78 -45.99
C PHE A 4 -23.75 16.51 -46.86
N MET A 5 -24.89 17.15 -46.59
CA MET A 5 -26.04 17.06 -47.48
C MET A 5 -26.29 18.44 -48.10
N PHE A 6 -25.79 18.53 -49.33
CA PHE A 6 -26.12 19.47 -50.38
C PHE A 6 -27.65 19.63 -50.49
N LEU A 7 -28.16 20.85 -50.40
CA LEU A 7 -29.50 21.20 -50.87
C LEU A 7 -29.36 22.44 -51.76
N SER A 8 -29.45 22.21 -53.06
CA SER A 8 -29.63 23.23 -54.09
C SER A 8 -31.09 23.17 -54.56
N ARG A 9 -31.69 24.37 -54.63
CA ARG A 9 -32.88 24.80 -55.39
C ARG A 9 -34.19 24.00 -55.24
N HIS A 10 -35.21 24.69 -54.73
CA HIS A 10 -36.15 25.41 -55.59
C HIS A 10 -36.93 26.47 -54.79
N SER A 11 -37.12 27.63 -55.42
CA SER A 11 -37.93 28.74 -54.95
C SER A 11 -39.41 28.41 -55.04
N GLU A 12 -40.17 28.64 -53.97
CA GLU A 12 -41.46 29.34 -54.02
C GLU A 12 -41.96 29.69 -52.60
N THR A 13 -42.69 30.78 -52.59
CA THR A 13 -43.21 31.62 -51.50
C THR A 13 -44.17 30.90 -50.54
N LEU A 14 -44.14 31.24 -49.24
CA LEU A 14 -45.22 31.95 -48.51
C LEU A 14 -44.98 32.01 -46.99
N ARG A 15 -45.40 33.16 -46.44
CA ARG A 15 -45.48 33.62 -45.04
C ARG A 15 -45.59 32.54 -43.95
N GLY A 16 -44.82 32.70 -42.88
CA GLY A 16 -45.10 32.07 -41.58
C GLY A 16 -43.93 32.21 -40.60
N ALA A 17 -44.11 33.06 -39.59
CA ALA A 17 -43.35 33.22 -38.34
C ALA A 17 -42.01 32.46 -38.19
N VAL A 18 -40.90 33.20 -38.17
CA VAL A 18 -39.63 32.75 -37.54
C VAL A 18 -39.83 32.80 -36.03
N SER A 19 -40.46 31.75 -35.48
CA SER A 19 -40.31 31.39 -34.08
C SER A 19 -39.04 30.56 -34.00
N GLY A 20 -38.02 31.04 -33.29
CA GLY A 20 -36.78 30.31 -33.03
C GLY A 20 -37.07 29.00 -32.29
N SER A 21 -37.36 27.94 -33.04
CA SER A 21 -37.42 26.58 -32.52
C SER A 21 -35.99 26.09 -32.38
N ASN A 22 -35.44 26.21 -31.17
CA ASN A 22 -34.39 25.30 -30.77
C ASN A 22 -34.96 23.89 -30.88
N CYS A 23 -34.60 23.18 -31.95
CA CYS A 23 -34.83 21.76 -32.12
C CYS A 23 -33.94 21.02 -31.11
N TYR A 24 -34.34 21.04 -29.85
CA TYR A 24 -33.76 20.17 -28.83
C TYR A 24 -34.09 18.73 -29.24
N ASN A 25 -33.14 18.11 -29.94
CA ASN A 25 -33.10 16.67 -30.14
C ASN A 25 -33.00 16.04 -28.75
N LYS A 26 -34.16 15.77 -28.12
CA LYS A 26 -34.25 15.16 -26.80
C LYS A 26 -33.84 13.69 -26.92
N LYS A 27 -32.54 13.45 -27.07
CA LYS A 27 -31.91 12.16 -26.78
C LYS A 27 -31.88 12.00 -25.25
N GLY A 28 -33.03 11.64 -24.69
CA GLY A 28 -33.11 11.26 -23.28
C GLY A 28 -32.54 9.86 -23.10
N PHE A 29 -31.67 9.67 -22.10
CA PHE A 29 -31.30 8.35 -21.61
C PHE A 29 -32.54 7.63 -21.11
N THR A 30 -32.69 6.35 -21.45
CA THR A 30 -33.80 5.56 -20.91
C THR A 30 -33.48 5.16 -19.47
N LEU A 31 -34.49 5.12 -18.59
CA LEU A 31 -34.32 4.65 -17.21
C LEU A 31 -33.80 3.20 -17.15
N LEU A 32 -34.17 2.40 -18.15
CA LEU A 32 -33.74 1.02 -18.27
C LEU A 32 -32.25 0.89 -18.63
N GLU A 33 -31.75 1.76 -19.49
CA GLU A 33 -30.33 1.80 -19.86
C GLU A 33 -29.45 2.15 -18.66
N LEU A 34 -29.88 3.10 -17.82
CA LEU A 34 -29.18 3.39 -16.57
C LEU A 34 -29.26 2.25 -15.55
N LEU A 35 -30.39 1.55 -15.46
CA LEU A 35 -30.58 0.44 -14.52
C LEU A 35 -29.64 -0.74 -14.83
N VAL A 36 -29.52 -1.12 -16.11
CA VAL A 36 -28.61 -2.20 -16.51
C VAL A 36 -27.15 -1.82 -16.27
N VAL A 37 -26.78 -0.55 -16.50
CA VAL A 37 -25.41 -0.08 -16.26
C VAL A 37 -25.04 -0.15 -14.78
N VAL A 38 -25.89 0.33 -13.86
CA VAL A 38 -25.59 0.25 -12.42
C VAL A 38 -25.57 -1.19 -11.90
N LEU A 39 -26.38 -2.08 -12.48
CA LEU A 39 -26.36 -3.50 -12.16
C LEU A 39 -25.01 -4.13 -12.55
N ILE A 40 -24.51 -3.86 -13.76
CA ILE A 40 -23.21 -4.38 -14.21
C ILE A 40 -22.07 -3.82 -13.36
N ILE A 41 -22.07 -2.50 -13.09
CA ILE A 41 -21.05 -1.88 -12.22
C ILE A 41 -21.08 -2.47 -10.80
N GLY A 42 -22.27 -2.77 -10.26
CA GLY A 42 -22.43 -3.41 -8.96
C GLY A 42 -21.74 -4.78 -8.87
N ILE A 43 -21.92 -5.62 -9.90
CA ILE A 43 -21.28 -6.95 -9.98
C ILE A 43 -19.76 -6.82 -10.06
N LEU A 44 -19.25 -5.93 -10.92
CA LEU A 44 -17.82 -5.70 -11.07
C LEU A 44 -17.18 -5.18 -9.77
N ALA A 45 -17.84 -4.24 -9.08
CA ALA A 45 -17.37 -3.67 -7.83
C ALA A 45 -17.28 -4.74 -6.71
N ALA A 46 -18.25 -5.64 -6.62
CA ALA A 46 -18.27 -6.69 -5.59
C ALA A 46 -17.04 -7.61 -5.67
N VAL A 47 -16.56 -7.93 -6.88
CA VAL A 47 -15.38 -8.77 -7.08
C VAL A 47 -14.07 -7.96 -6.97
N ALA A 48 -14.06 -6.72 -7.46
CA ALA A 48 -12.85 -5.90 -7.52
C ALA A 48 -12.42 -5.31 -6.16
N LEU A 49 -13.37 -4.88 -5.32
CA LEU A 49 -13.10 -4.23 -4.04
C LEU A 49 -12.19 -5.03 -3.08
N PRO A 50 -12.44 -6.33 -2.79
CA PRO A 50 -11.59 -7.07 -1.87
C PRO A 50 -10.17 -7.23 -2.40
N GLN A 51 -9.99 -7.40 -3.72
CA GLN A 51 -8.67 -7.51 -4.33
C GLN A 51 -7.91 -6.18 -4.28
N TYR A 52 -8.60 -5.07 -4.56
CA TYR A 52 -8.02 -3.73 -4.50
C TYR A 52 -7.49 -3.40 -3.09
N GLN A 53 -8.24 -3.74 -2.03
CA GLN A 53 -7.79 -3.54 -0.65
C GLN A 53 -6.48 -4.29 -0.32
N VAL A 54 -6.30 -5.51 -0.86
CA VAL A 54 -5.07 -6.27 -0.68
C VAL A 54 -3.91 -5.63 -1.44
N ALA A 55 -4.14 -5.18 -2.66
CA ALA A 55 -3.13 -4.51 -3.48
C ALA A 55 -2.63 -3.22 -2.81
N VAL A 56 -3.54 -2.39 -2.29
CA VAL A 56 -3.19 -1.17 -1.55
C VAL A 56 -2.43 -1.46 -0.26
N LYS A 57 -2.81 -2.51 0.49
CA LYS A 57 -2.06 -2.92 1.68
C LYS A 57 -0.65 -3.38 1.34
N LYS A 58 -0.50 -4.14 0.24
CA LYS A 58 0.81 -4.59 -0.26
C LYS A 58 1.67 -3.41 -0.72
N SER A 59 1.12 -2.45 -1.47
CA SER A 59 1.90 -1.31 -1.95
C SER A 59 2.46 -0.47 -0.80
N LYS A 60 1.65 -0.23 0.25
CA LYS A 60 2.10 0.44 1.48
C LYS A 60 3.25 -0.29 2.19
N LEU A 61 3.20 -1.62 2.26
CA LEU A 61 4.31 -2.40 2.84
C LEU A 61 5.57 -2.29 1.99
N VAL A 62 5.44 -2.42 0.67
CA VAL A 62 6.58 -2.33 -0.26
C VAL A 62 7.22 -0.94 -0.24
N SER A 63 6.44 0.14 -0.08
CA SER A 63 6.99 1.49 0.05
C SER A 63 7.80 1.69 1.33
N LEU A 64 7.56 0.90 2.39
CA LEU A 64 8.32 0.98 3.64
C LEU A 64 9.60 0.15 3.63
N MET A 65 9.64 -0.96 2.87
CA MET A 65 10.83 -1.80 2.78
C MET A 65 12.14 -1.05 2.50
N PRO A 66 12.23 -0.07 1.57
CA PRO A 66 13.47 0.67 1.36
C PRO A 66 13.86 1.54 2.56
N LEU A 67 12.89 2.13 3.26
CA LEU A 67 13.14 2.92 4.47
C LEU A 67 13.67 2.03 5.59
N LEU A 68 13.03 0.89 5.85
CA LEU A 68 13.49 -0.07 6.86
C LEU A 68 14.88 -0.61 6.54
N ARG A 69 15.18 -0.87 5.26
CA ARG A 69 16.51 -1.28 4.82
C ARG A 69 17.55 -0.20 5.07
N ALA A 70 17.24 1.06 4.75
CA ALA A 70 18.17 2.17 4.99
C ALA A 70 18.51 2.32 6.48
N ILE A 71 17.52 2.16 7.37
CA ILE A 71 17.72 2.18 8.82
C ILE A 71 18.60 1.00 9.25
N SER A 72 18.29 -0.23 8.81
CA SER A 72 19.09 -1.42 9.13
C SER A 72 20.54 -1.28 8.68
N ASP A 73 20.76 -0.78 7.45
CA ASP A 73 22.10 -0.57 6.90
C ASP A 73 22.86 0.52 7.69
N ALA A 74 22.16 1.58 8.15
CA ALA A 74 22.75 2.62 8.99
C ALA A 74 23.14 2.10 10.38
N GLU A 75 22.29 1.25 10.97
CA GLU A 75 22.57 0.58 12.25
C GLU A 75 23.80 -0.31 12.18
N ASP A 76 23.92 -1.14 11.13
CA ASP A 76 25.09 -2.00 10.94
C ASP A 76 26.38 -1.16 10.77
N ARG A 77 26.33 -0.05 10.04
CA ARG A 77 27.47 0.88 9.91
C ARG A 77 27.85 1.51 11.25
N PHE A 78 26.85 1.94 12.03
CA PHE A 78 27.09 2.53 13.35
C PHE A 78 27.72 1.51 14.30
N TYR A 79 27.27 0.26 14.26
CA TYR A 79 27.84 -0.82 15.05
C TYR A 79 29.31 -1.09 14.65
N LEU A 80 29.62 -1.10 13.35
CA LEU A 80 31.01 -1.28 12.89
C LEU A 80 31.95 -0.16 13.37
N ALA A 81 31.42 1.06 13.57
CA ALA A 81 32.19 2.20 14.08
C ALA A 81 32.33 2.20 15.61
N ASN A 82 31.28 1.84 16.36
CA ASN A 82 31.20 2.05 17.81
C ASN A 82 31.15 0.76 18.65
N GLY A 83 30.88 -0.39 18.04
CA GLY A 83 30.75 -1.69 18.72
C GLY A 83 29.41 -1.94 19.42
N TYR A 84 28.44 -1.03 19.27
CA TYR A 84 27.07 -1.17 19.79
C TYR A 84 26.06 -0.50 18.85
N TYR A 85 24.76 -0.86 18.93
CA TYR A 85 23.70 -0.20 18.15
C TYR A 85 23.16 1.02 18.92
N SER A 86 22.98 2.14 18.21
CA SER A 86 22.27 3.32 18.73
C SER A 86 20.79 3.30 18.36
N TYR A 87 20.02 4.26 18.88
CA TYR A 87 18.65 4.49 18.45
C TYR A 87 18.60 5.17 17.07
N ILE A 88 17.49 4.98 16.34
CA ILE A 88 17.26 5.57 15.01
C ILE A 88 17.56 7.08 14.99
N GLY A 89 17.20 7.80 16.05
CA GLY A 89 17.44 9.25 16.14
C GLY A 89 18.91 9.69 16.11
N ASP A 90 19.86 8.79 16.40
CA ASP A 90 21.30 9.09 16.37
C ASP A 90 21.97 8.61 15.07
N LEU A 91 21.21 7.95 14.19
CA LEU A 91 21.71 7.45 12.91
C LEU A 91 21.64 8.54 11.85
N ASP A 92 22.54 8.46 10.87
CA ASP A 92 22.51 9.29 9.66
C ASP A 92 21.46 8.78 8.65
N VAL A 93 20.18 8.80 9.07
CA VAL A 93 19.04 8.39 8.26
C VAL A 93 17.90 9.39 8.39
N SER A 94 17.36 9.84 7.25
CA SER A 94 16.22 10.74 7.24
C SER A 94 14.91 9.95 7.34
N ILE A 95 14.21 10.11 8.46
CA ILE A 95 12.87 9.58 8.68
C ILE A 95 11.86 10.68 8.35
N PRO A 96 10.75 10.38 7.63
CA PRO A 96 9.72 11.37 7.37
C PRO A 96 9.10 11.87 8.68
N GLN A 97 9.03 13.19 8.85
CA GLN A 97 8.70 13.84 10.13
C GLN A 97 7.19 13.90 10.44
N ASN A 98 6.32 13.31 9.61
CA ASN A 98 4.87 13.33 9.76
C ASN A 98 4.33 12.21 10.67
N TYR A 99 5.11 11.80 11.67
CA TYR A 99 4.68 10.85 12.70
C TYR A 99 3.81 11.55 13.75
N ILE A 100 2.85 10.83 14.32
CA ILE A 100 1.96 11.30 15.40
C ILE A 100 2.60 11.01 16.76
N TYR A 101 3.27 9.86 16.90
CA TYR A 101 3.93 9.46 18.14
C TYR A 101 5.38 9.05 17.88
N THR A 102 6.26 9.41 18.82
CA THR A 102 7.62 8.91 18.90
C THR A 102 7.90 8.43 20.32
N TYR A 103 8.54 7.26 20.44
CA TYR A 103 9.00 6.74 21.72
C TYR A 103 10.49 6.45 21.66
N ALA A 104 11.23 7.06 22.60
CA ALA A 104 12.67 6.88 22.79
C ALA A 104 13.52 6.99 21.51
N ASN A 105 13.10 7.84 20.55
CA ASN A 105 13.75 8.07 19.26
C ASN A 105 14.03 6.79 18.45
N ARG A 106 13.23 5.74 18.67
CA ARG A 106 13.39 4.42 18.01
C ARG A 106 12.08 3.87 17.47
N ASP A 107 10.95 4.31 18.03
CA ASP A 107 9.61 3.91 17.60
C ASP A 107 8.88 5.13 17.04
N PHE A 108 8.33 5.01 15.84
CA PHE A 108 7.63 6.08 15.11
C PHE A 108 6.30 5.55 14.60
N GLU A 109 5.20 6.22 14.95
CA GLU A 109 3.86 5.88 14.51
C GLU A 109 3.27 6.98 13.63
N TYR A 110 2.69 6.60 12.49
CA TYR A 110 2.14 7.52 11.50
C TYR A 110 0.61 7.45 11.47
N ALA A 111 0.00 8.54 10.98
CA ALA A 111 -1.46 8.68 10.86
C ALA A 111 -2.14 7.59 10.04
N ASP A 112 -1.41 6.96 9.12
CA ASP A 112 -1.94 5.93 8.24
C ASP A 112 -1.92 4.51 8.87
N GLY A 113 -1.54 4.42 10.14
CA GLY A 113 -1.39 3.17 10.90
C GLY A 113 -0.08 2.44 10.61
N THR A 114 0.87 3.10 9.96
CA THR A 114 2.25 2.62 9.83
C THR A 114 2.99 2.79 11.15
N PHE A 115 3.75 1.78 11.53
CA PHE A 115 4.60 1.80 12.71
C PHE A 115 5.99 1.32 12.35
N ILE A 116 7.01 2.10 12.68
CA ILE A 116 8.42 1.73 12.56
C ILE A 116 8.98 1.61 13.97
N SER A 117 9.69 0.53 14.27
CA SER A 117 10.28 0.30 15.58
C SER A 117 11.63 -0.37 15.43
N GLN A 118 12.62 0.19 16.11
CA GLN A 118 13.90 -0.44 16.30
C GLN A 118 13.97 -1.07 17.69
N CYS A 119 14.46 -2.30 17.74
CA CYS A 119 14.74 -2.98 18.97
C CYS A 119 16.12 -3.64 18.93
N GLY A 120 16.99 -3.23 19.86
CA GLY A 120 18.33 -3.80 20.07
C GLY A 120 18.29 -5.14 20.82
N LYS A 121 19.03 -5.21 21.93
CA LYS A 121 19.31 -6.45 22.69
C LYS A 121 18.08 -7.33 23.01
N LEU A 122 16.94 -6.70 23.27
CA LEU A 122 15.70 -7.40 23.66
C LEU A 122 15.07 -8.21 22.52
N CYS A 123 15.33 -7.85 21.25
CA CYS A 123 14.71 -8.49 20.09
C CYS A 123 15.72 -9.11 19.12
N GLY A 124 16.95 -8.60 19.08
CA GLY A 124 18.01 -9.16 18.25
C GLY A 124 18.97 -10.12 18.97
N GLY A 125 18.84 -10.27 20.30
CA GLY A 125 19.82 -11.00 21.12
C GLY A 125 20.97 -10.10 21.58
N SER A 126 21.95 -10.64 22.32
CA SER A 126 22.96 -9.86 23.06
C SER A 126 23.61 -8.71 22.29
N ASN A 127 23.93 -8.94 21.01
CA ASN A 127 24.57 -7.98 20.13
C ASN A 127 23.76 -7.78 18.84
N GLY A 128 22.45 -8.05 18.82
CA GLY A 128 21.62 -7.90 17.62
C GLY A 128 20.69 -6.69 17.68
N SER A 129 20.36 -6.16 16.52
CA SER A 129 19.29 -5.18 16.34
C SER A 129 18.27 -5.70 15.34
N THR A 130 17.05 -5.21 15.48
CA THR A 130 15.95 -5.48 14.57
C THR A 130 15.24 -4.19 14.24
N VAL A 131 14.97 -3.98 12.96
CA VAL A 131 14.17 -2.85 12.46
C VAL A 131 12.88 -3.41 11.93
N THR A 132 11.78 -2.99 12.52
CA THR A 132 10.46 -3.53 12.26
C THR A 132 9.56 -2.45 11.68
N GLY A 133 8.90 -2.74 10.57
CA GLY A 133 7.84 -1.93 10.01
C GLY A 133 6.53 -2.69 9.99
N ARG A 134 5.47 -2.13 10.55
CA ARG A 134 4.13 -2.72 10.59
C ARG A 134 3.14 -1.83 9.86
N VAL A 135 2.32 -2.44 9.03
CA VAL A 135 1.20 -1.79 8.34
C VAL A 135 0.02 -2.75 8.33
N ASN A 136 -1.15 -2.27 8.80
CA ASN A 136 -2.41 -3.02 8.70
C ASN A 136 -2.35 -4.47 9.21
N GLY A 137 -1.56 -4.73 10.26
CA GLY A 137 -1.42 -6.05 10.89
C GLY A 137 -0.46 -7.02 10.19
N VAL A 138 0.29 -6.56 9.19
CA VAL A 138 1.45 -7.25 8.63
C VAL A 138 2.70 -6.52 9.07
N THR A 139 3.69 -7.27 9.51
CA THR A 139 4.93 -6.78 10.10
C THR A 139 6.11 -7.32 9.29
N ILE A 140 6.99 -6.45 8.84
CA ILE A 140 8.27 -6.80 8.22
C ILE A 140 9.37 -6.48 9.22
N THR A 141 10.24 -7.44 9.49
CA THR A 141 11.38 -7.26 10.39
C THR A 141 12.66 -7.53 9.62
N PHE A 142 13.56 -6.56 9.64
CA PHE A 142 14.95 -6.68 9.22
C PHE A 142 15.78 -6.99 10.45
N TYR A 143 16.65 -7.98 10.33
CA TYR A 143 17.55 -8.40 11.38
C TYR A 143 18.96 -7.98 11.01
N GLY A 144 19.66 -7.32 11.94
CA GLY A 144 21.05 -6.94 11.76
C GLY A 144 21.98 -8.16 11.73
N GLN A 145 23.25 -7.92 11.39
CA GLN A 145 24.22 -8.99 11.13
C GLN A 145 24.48 -9.92 12.33
N TYR A 146 24.39 -9.39 13.54
CA TYR A 146 24.64 -10.14 14.77
C TYR A 146 23.36 -10.65 15.43
N SER A 147 22.22 -10.51 14.76
CA SER A 147 20.95 -10.92 15.31
C SER A 147 20.76 -12.44 15.22
N GLN A 148 20.54 -13.10 16.35
CA GLN A 148 20.30 -14.54 16.39
C GLN A 148 18.80 -14.85 16.54
N PRO A 149 18.26 -15.86 15.83
CA PRO A 149 18.93 -16.80 14.91
C PRO A 149 18.98 -16.31 13.44
N TYR A 150 18.48 -15.13 13.15
CA TYR A 150 18.20 -14.64 11.79
C TYR A 150 19.20 -13.58 11.32
N GLN A 151 20.49 -13.91 11.24
CA GLN A 151 21.55 -12.96 10.87
C GLN A 151 21.32 -12.41 9.46
N ASN A 152 21.25 -11.08 9.31
CA ASN A 152 20.99 -10.39 8.03
C ASN A 152 19.72 -10.87 7.30
N ALA A 153 18.79 -11.49 8.02
CA ALA A 153 17.59 -12.02 7.40
C ALA A 153 16.45 -11.00 7.42
N ARG A 154 15.44 -11.27 6.61
CA ARG A 154 14.19 -10.50 6.56
C ARG A 154 13.05 -11.44 6.86
N THR A 155 12.16 -11.06 7.75
CA THR A 155 10.95 -11.85 8.01
C THR A 155 9.69 -11.03 7.79
N CYS A 156 8.63 -11.73 7.41
CA CYS A 156 7.28 -11.20 7.34
C CYS A 156 6.43 -11.97 8.33
N ARG A 157 5.85 -11.25 9.29
CA ARG A 157 5.02 -11.79 10.36
C ARG A 157 3.63 -11.20 10.27
N THR A 158 2.62 -12.01 10.58
CA THR A 158 1.24 -11.55 10.64
C THR A 158 0.62 -11.95 11.96
N GLY A 159 -0.09 -11.03 12.62
CA GLY A 159 -0.79 -11.36 13.86
C GLY A 159 -1.90 -12.38 13.61
N GLY A 160 -1.84 -13.51 14.31
CA GLY A 160 -2.87 -14.57 14.27
C GLY A 160 -3.10 -15.19 12.88
N ALA A 161 -4.29 -15.74 12.68
CA ALA A 161 -4.75 -16.37 11.43
C ALA A 161 -5.20 -15.37 10.34
N ASN A 162 -4.49 -14.24 10.17
CA ASN A 162 -4.82 -13.24 9.15
C ASN A 162 -4.54 -13.78 7.73
N LYS A 163 -5.57 -14.37 7.10
CA LYS A 163 -5.49 -14.97 5.75
C LYS A 163 -4.97 -13.99 4.70
N THR A 164 -5.33 -12.72 4.80
CA THR A 164 -4.89 -11.67 3.86
C THR A 164 -3.40 -11.35 4.04
N GLY A 165 -2.95 -11.18 5.28
CA GLY A 165 -1.54 -10.96 5.59
C GLY A 165 -0.66 -12.12 5.12
N ILE A 166 -1.10 -13.36 5.35
CA ILE A 166 -0.38 -14.56 4.92
C ILE A 166 -0.20 -14.58 3.39
N LYS A 167 -1.25 -14.23 2.63
CA LYS A 167 -1.15 -14.10 1.16
C LYS A 167 -0.15 -13.02 0.75
N ILE A 168 -0.12 -11.88 1.45
CA ILE A 168 0.83 -10.81 1.18
C ILE A 168 2.26 -11.28 1.43
N CYS A 169 2.57 -11.85 2.59
CA CYS A 169 3.90 -12.36 2.92
C CYS A 169 4.38 -13.43 1.92
N LYS A 170 3.51 -14.36 1.52
CA LYS A 170 3.82 -15.36 0.48
C LYS A 170 4.09 -14.69 -0.87
N SER A 171 3.33 -13.66 -1.24
CA SER A 171 3.52 -12.90 -2.48
C SER A 171 4.79 -12.05 -2.53
N LEU A 172 5.46 -11.87 -1.39
CA LEU A 172 6.77 -11.23 -1.27
C LEU A 172 7.93 -12.25 -1.34
N GLY A 173 7.62 -13.53 -1.60
CA GLY A 173 8.62 -14.61 -1.63
C GLY A 173 8.84 -15.31 -0.29
N GLY A 174 8.00 -15.03 0.71
CA GLY A 174 8.15 -15.56 2.06
C GLY A 174 7.95 -17.07 2.16
N LYS A 175 8.93 -17.78 2.73
CA LYS A 175 8.83 -19.22 3.10
C LYS A 175 8.38 -19.34 4.54
N SER A 176 7.33 -20.12 4.82
CA SER A 176 6.79 -20.26 6.17
C SER A 176 7.80 -20.92 7.11
N ILE A 177 7.98 -20.32 8.29
CA ILE A 177 8.79 -20.85 9.38
C ILE A 177 7.83 -21.24 10.51
N PRO A 178 8.01 -22.40 11.17
CA PRO A 178 7.23 -22.73 12.35
C PRO A 178 7.57 -21.74 13.48
N SER A 179 6.62 -20.87 13.80
CA SER A 179 6.60 -20.09 15.03
C SER A 179 5.80 -20.88 16.07
N GLY A 180 6.36 -21.07 17.27
CA GLY A 180 5.66 -21.74 18.40
C GLY A 180 4.47 -20.96 18.97
N THR A 181 3.92 -20.00 18.22
CA THR A 181 2.82 -19.11 18.58
C THR A 181 1.72 -19.21 17.50
N SER A 182 0.52 -18.70 17.78
CA SER A 182 -0.61 -18.67 16.82
C SER A 182 -0.41 -17.71 15.63
N GLU A 183 0.81 -17.21 15.44
CA GLU A 183 1.17 -16.22 14.44
C GLU A 183 1.87 -16.91 13.27
N ALA A 184 1.68 -16.39 12.05
CA ALA A 184 2.34 -16.90 10.88
C ALA A 184 3.61 -16.09 10.60
N LEU A 185 4.76 -16.78 10.60
CA LEU A 185 6.08 -16.21 10.32
C LEU A 185 6.62 -16.73 8.99
N PHE A 186 7.20 -15.84 8.19
CA PHE A 186 7.78 -16.16 6.88
C PHE A 186 9.18 -15.57 6.75
N LEU A 187 10.15 -16.36 6.26
CA LEU A 187 11.47 -15.88 5.87
C LEU A 187 11.41 -15.32 4.46
N LEU A 188 11.73 -14.05 4.29
CA LEU A 188 11.83 -13.41 2.99
C LEU A 188 13.22 -13.66 2.39
N PRO A 189 13.33 -13.71 1.05
CA PRO A 189 14.63 -13.69 0.38
C PRO A 189 15.33 -12.36 0.63
#